data_AF-B6UHG8-F1
#
_entry.id   AF-B6UHG8-F1
#
_cell.length_a   1.000
_cell.length_b   1.000
_cell.length_c   1.000
_cell.angle_alpha   90.00
_cell.angle_beta   90.00
_cell.angle_gamma   90.00
#
_symmetry.space_group_name_H-M   'P 1'
#
loop_
_entity.id
_entity.type
_entity.pdbx_description
1 polymer ?
#
loop_
_entity_poly.entity_id
_entity_poly.type
_entity_poly.pdbx_seq_one_letter_code
_entity_poly.pdbx_strand_id
1 'polypeptide(L)'
;MASEAARRRQEMAEEGQRHLEETIAASFQILVSMNDELCNAGLWSSSSVSATAAAGYQHHHSATLPTPHSVDSDAADAGGAPSPGGSLDEARHRYKSAVAALRASISAVSSCAQDIGSTESEADHAEIERLEEHASALRKEIESKNKQVKLLIDQLRDLIADIAMWQSPCSV
;
A
#
# COMPACT_ATOMS: atom_id res chain seq x y z
N MET A 1 -5.31 -2.32 -21.69
CA MET A 1 -4.34 -1.27 -21.29
C MET A 1 -4.80 -0.52 -20.03
N ALA A 2 -5.62 0.53 -20.06
CA ALA A 2 -5.98 1.30 -18.84
C ALA A 2 -6.59 0.43 -17.71
N SER A 3 -7.51 -0.48 -18.06
CA SER A 3 -8.09 -1.44 -17.10
C SER A 3 -7.04 -2.38 -16.48
N GLU A 4 -6.02 -2.79 -17.24
CA GLU A 4 -4.96 -3.67 -16.74
C GLU A 4 -3.99 -2.90 -15.83
N ALA A 5 -3.69 -1.65 -16.14
CA ALA A 5 -2.89 -0.76 -15.30
C ALA A 5 -3.60 -0.46 -13.97
N ALA A 6 -4.90 -0.16 -14.02
CA ALA A 6 -5.74 -0.01 -12.83
C ALA A 6 -5.78 -1.29 -11.99
N ARG A 7 -5.95 -2.46 -12.63
CA ARG A 7 -5.91 -3.75 -11.95
C ARG A 7 -4.55 -4.03 -11.32
N ARG A 8 -3.45 -3.78 -12.03
CA ARG A 8 -2.08 -3.94 -11.51
C ARG A 8 -1.82 -3.02 -10.32
N ARG A 9 -2.32 -1.79 -10.36
CA ARG A 9 -2.25 -0.85 -9.23
C ARG A 9 -3.02 -1.36 -8.02
N GLN A 10 -4.20 -1.92 -8.24
CA GLN A 10 -5.00 -2.54 -7.18
C GLN A 10 -4.27 -3.75 -6.57
N GLU A 11 -3.73 -4.64 -7.39
CA GLU A 11 -2.93 -5.80 -6.94
C GLU A 11 -1.73 -5.35 -6.09
N MET A 12 -0.98 -4.32 -6.52
CA MET A 12 0.14 -3.78 -5.73
C MET A 12 -0.31 -3.14 -4.42
N ALA A 13 -1.50 -2.51 -4.38
CA ALA A 13 -2.05 -1.93 -3.16
C ALA A 13 -2.44 -3.01 -2.16
N GLU A 14 -3.09 -4.08 -2.62
CA GLU A 14 -3.45 -5.25 -1.82
C GLU A 14 -2.20 -5.98 -1.29
N GLU A 15 -1.19 -6.15 -2.14
CA GLU A 15 0.10 -6.72 -1.76
C GLU A 15 0.82 -5.88 -0.69
N GLY A 16 0.87 -4.56 -0.88
CA GLY A 16 1.47 -3.63 0.08
C GLY A 16 0.75 -3.65 1.43
N GLN A 17 -0.59 -3.72 1.41
CA GLN A 17 -1.40 -3.87 2.61
C GLN A 17 -1.09 -5.18 3.34
N ARG A 18 -0.97 -6.30 2.61
CA ARG A 18 -0.61 -7.59 3.20
C ARG A 18 0.76 -7.54 3.90
N HIS A 19 1.78 -6.96 3.25
CA HIS A 19 3.11 -6.82 3.86
C HIS A 19 3.12 -5.91 5.10
N LEU A 20 2.26 -4.89 5.14
CA LEU A 20 2.08 -4.06 6.33
C LEU A 20 1.50 -4.88 7.49
N GLU A 21 0.46 -5.67 7.23
CA GLU A 21 -0.15 -6.56 8.23
C GLU A 21 0.82 -7.61 8.74
N GLU A 22 1.60 -8.25 7.86
CA GLU A 22 2.66 -9.19 8.23
C GLU A 22 3.74 -8.53 9.09
N THR A 23 4.13 -7.28 8.76
CA THR A 23 5.09 -6.50 9.54
C THR A 23 4.56 -6.23 10.95
N ILE A 24 3.29 -5.84 11.06
CA ILE A 24 2.62 -5.61 12.33
C ILE A 24 2.56 -6.92 13.13
N ALA A 25 2.11 -8.02 12.53
CA ALA A 25 2.02 -9.32 13.19
C ALA A 25 3.39 -9.81 13.72
N ALA A 26 4.44 -9.70 12.91
CA ALA A 26 5.79 -10.07 13.32
C ALA A 26 6.31 -9.17 14.46
N SER A 27 5.99 -7.87 14.42
CA SER A 27 6.35 -6.95 15.51
C SER A 27 5.66 -7.31 16.84
N PHE A 28 4.38 -7.68 16.79
CA PHE A 28 3.68 -8.20 17.96
C PHE A 28 4.29 -9.50 18.48
N GLN A 29 4.67 -10.42 17.59
CA GLN A 29 5.31 -11.65 18.00
C GLN A 29 6.67 -11.41 18.68
N ILE A 30 7.47 -10.43 18.21
CA ILE A 30 8.69 -10.02 18.90
C ILE A 30 8.37 -9.55 20.33
N LEU A 31 7.37 -8.67 20.47
CA LEU A 31 6.98 -8.15 21.79
C LEU A 31 6.49 -9.25 22.73
N VAL A 32 5.68 -10.19 22.22
CA VAL A 32 5.19 -11.34 23.00
C VAL A 32 6.34 -12.26 23.40
N SER A 33 7.23 -12.62 22.47
CA SER A 33 8.39 -13.46 22.78
C SER A 33 9.34 -12.79 23.79
N MET A 34 9.60 -11.49 23.66
CA MET A 34 10.36 -10.74 24.67
C MET A 34 9.66 -10.73 26.02
N ASN A 35 8.34 -10.54 26.04
CA ASN A 35 7.56 -10.57 27.26
C ASN A 35 7.63 -11.95 27.93
N ASP A 36 7.50 -13.04 27.17
CA ASP A 36 7.62 -14.39 27.70
C ASP A 36 9.02 -14.64 28.27
N GLU A 37 10.08 -14.24 27.57
CA GLU A 37 11.46 -14.36 28.07
C GLU A 37 11.71 -13.54 29.35
N LEU A 38 11.13 -12.34 29.46
CA LEU A 38 11.28 -11.50 30.64
C LEU A 38 10.36 -11.93 31.80
N CYS A 39 9.17 -12.46 31.53
CA CYS A 39 8.25 -12.90 32.59
C CYS A 39 8.56 -14.31 33.12
N ASN A 40 9.38 -15.09 32.41
CA ASN A 40 9.76 -16.42 32.84
C ASN A 40 10.84 -16.37 33.94
N ALA A 41 10.42 -16.39 35.20
CA ALA A 41 11.30 -16.39 36.38
C ALA A 41 12.37 -17.50 36.39
N GLY A 42 12.11 -18.63 35.72
CA GLY A 42 13.07 -19.73 35.55
C GLY A 42 14.33 -19.34 34.77
N LEU A 43 14.23 -18.39 33.82
CA LEU A 43 15.37 -17.89 33.03
C LEU A 43 16.30 -16.98 33.85
N TRP A 44 15.77 -16.33 34.89
CA TRP A 44 16.56 -15.49 35.80
C TRP A 44 17.11 -16.29 36.98
N SER A 45 16.50 -17.45 37.27
CA SER A 45 16.93 -18.36 38.33
C SER A 45 18.07 -19.25 37.85
N SER A 46 19.22 -18.69 37.48
CA SER A 46 20.43 -19.46 37.15
C SER A 46 21.70 -18.69 37.50
N SER A 47 22.07 -18.73 38.79
CA SER A 47 23.44 -18.95 39.28
C SER A 47 23.50 -18.58 40.77
N SER A 48 23.25 -19.55 41.65
CA SER A 48 23.66 -19.46 43.05
C SER A 48 24.02 -20.85 43.60
N VAL A 49 24.81 -21.65 42.87
CA VAL A 49 25.63 -22.75 43.45
C VAL A 49 26.80 -23.13 42.53
N SER A 50 27.72 -22.20 42.33
CA SER A 50 29.14 -22.55 42.13
C SER A 50 29.95 -21.81 43.17
N ALA A 51 29.74 -22.15 44.44
CA ALA A 51 30.56 -21.66 45.55
C ALA A 51 30.85 -22.78 46.56
N THR A 52 31.22 -23.97 46.08
CA THR A 52 32.01 -24.93 46.88
C THR A 52 32.90 -25.76 45.96
N ALA A 53 33.83 -25.10 45.26
CA ALA A 53 35.10 -25.70 44.86
C ALA A 53 36.14 -25.32 45.92
N ALA A 54 36.20 -26.07 47.01
CA ALA A 54 37.27 -25.95 48.00
C ALA A 54 37.45 -27.26 48.80
N ALA A 55 37.70 -28.38 48.12
CA ALA A 55 38.46 -29.52 48.65
C ALA A 55 38.55 -30.63 47.59
N GLY A 56 39.70 -30.78 46.94
CA GLY A 56 39.91 -31.89 46.01
C GLY A 56 41.04 -31.65 45.00
N TYR A 57 42.25 -31.55 45.51
CA TYR A 57 43.52 -31.63 44.76
C TYR A 57 43.53 -32.80 43.78
N GLN A 58 44.00 -32.59 42.53
CA GLN A 58 44.97 -33.40 41.75
C GLN A 58 45.18 -32.67 40.40
N HIS A 59 46.17 -31.79 40.26
CA HIS A 59 47.49 -32.08 39.67
C HIS A 59 47.43 -32.86 38.34
N HIS A 60 47.48 -32.17 37.20
CA HIS A 60 48.42 -32.50 36.13
C HIS A 60 48.58 -31.32 35.16
N HIS A 61 49.82 -30.85 35.08
CA HIS A 61 50.30 -29.88 34.12
C HIS A 61 50.46 -30.57 32.76
N SER A 62 50.02 -29.92 31.68
CA SER A 62 50.80 -29.77 30.45
C SER A 62 50.09 -28.81 29.53
N ALA A 63 50.72 -27.64 29.37
CA ALA A 63 50.40 -26.66 28.35
C ALA A 63 50.88 -27.19 26.99
N THR A 64 49.96 -27.53 26.11
CA THR A 64 50.21 -27.52 24.67
C THR A 64 48.92 -27.05 23.98
N LEU A 65 48.94 -25.83 23.47
CA LEU A 65 48.02 -25.37 22.43
C LEU A 65 48.15 -26.30 21.21
N PRO A 66 47.03 -26.70 20.59
CA PRO A 66 46.96 -26.71 19.15
C PRO A 66 45.85 -25.78 18.64
N THR A 67 46.26 -25.02 17.64
CA THR A 67 45.53 -24.15 16.72
C THR A 67 44.43 -24.85 15.92
N PRO A 68 43.52 -24.11 15.25
CA PRO A 68 42.13 -24.53 15.06
C PRO A 68 41.82 -24.90 13.61
N HIS A 69 41.73 -26.19 13.25
CA HIS A 69 41.10 -26.62 11.99
C HIS A 69 40.59 -28.07 12.11
N SER A 70 39.28 -28.27 12.09
CA SER A 70 38.56 -29.39 11.43
C SER A 70 37.08 -29.27 11.84
N VAL A 71 36.21 -28.70 11.01
CA VAL A 71 35.28 -29.42 10.12
C VAL A 71 34.74 -30.76 10.65
N ASP A 72 33.41 -30.81 10.65
CA ASP A 72 32.48 -31.93 10.82
C ASP A 72 32.39 -32.62 12.18
N SER A 73 31.34 -32.24 12.91
CA SER A 73 30.55 -33.17 13.71
C SER A 73 29.09 -32.83 13.52
N ASP A 74 28.59 -33.28 12.36
CA ASP A 74 27.19 -33.61 12.17
C ASP A 74 26.90 -34.82 13.07
N ALA A 75 26.33 -34.56 14.24
CA ALA A 75 25.83 -35.59 15.13
C ALA A 75 24.57 -35.03 15.80
N ALA A 76 23.45 -35.45 15.22
CA ALA A 76 22.11 -35.32 15.75
C ALA A 76 22.06 -35.64 17.25
N ASP A 77 22.00 -34.62 18.10
CA ASP A 77 21.39 -34.74 19.42
C ASP A 77 19.94 -34.26 19.29
N ALA A 78 19.08 -35.22 18.97
CA ALA A 78 17.64 -35.11 19.09
C ALA A 78 17.27 -35.06 20.59
N GLY A 79 17.63 -33.96 21.25
CA GLY A 79 17.31 -33.63 22.64
C GLY A 79 16.51 -32.33 22.66
N GLY A 80 15.28 -32.38 22.14
CA GLY A 80 14.41 -31.21 21.96
C GLY A 80 13.93 -30.61 23.29
N ALA A 81 14.73 -29.73 23.88
CA ALA A 81 14.20 -28.59 24.62
C ALA A 81 13.99 -27.46 23.61
N PRO A 82 12.81 -26.82 23.53
CA PRO A 82 12.65 -25.62 22.72
C PRO A 82 13.65 -24.59 23.26
N SER A 83 14.73 -24.35 22.53
CA SER A 83 15.70 -23.33 22.87
C SER A 83 14.93 -22.00 22.98
N PRO A 84 14.84 -21.37 24.16
CA PRO A 84 13.93 -20.25 24.38
C PRO A 84 14.17 -19.06 23.44
N GLY A 85 15.35 -18.96 22.81
CA GLY A 85 15.66 -17.90 21.83
C GLY A 85 15.10 -18.12 20.42
N GLY A 86 14.62 -19.33 20.09
CA GLY A 86 14.20 -19.65 18.71
C GLY A 86 12.98 -18.85 18.24
N SER A 87 11.99 -18.65 19.11
CA SER A 87 10.77 -17.89 18.77
C SER A 87 11.08 -16.42 18.51
N LEU A 88 11.94 -15.82 19.34
CA LEU A 88 12.31 -14.41 19.22
C LEU A 88 13.14 -14.16 17.95
N ASP A 89 14.10 -15.05 17.64
CA ASP A 89 14.90 -14.94 16.43
C ASP A 89 14.09 -15.17 15.15
N GLU A 90 13.15 -16.10 15.18
CA GLU A 90 12.18 -16.32 14.09
C GLU A 90 11.29 -15.07 13.88
N ALA A 91 10.75 -14.49 14.95
CA ALA A 91 9.93 -13.28 14.88
C ALA A 91 10.74 -12.09 14.32
N ARG A 92 12.00 -11.95 14.74
CA ARG A 92 12.93 -10.94 14.20
C ARG A 92 13.22 -11.17 12.72
N HIS A 93 13.41 -12.42 12.29
CA HIS A 93 13.62 -12.74 10.89
C HIS A 93 12.38 -12.40 10.05
N ARG A 94 11.18 -12.81 10.48
CA ARG A 94 9.94 -12.46 9.78
C ARG A 94 9.69 -10.97 9.71
N TYR A 95 9.94 -10.23 10.79
CA TYR A 95 9.81 -8.77 10.79
C TYR A 95 10.74 -8.13 9.75
N LYS A 96 12.01 -8.54 9.70
CA LYS A 96 12.97 -8.05 8.70
C LYS A 96 12.52 -8.38 7.27
N SER A 97 12.04 -9.60 7.05
CA SER A 97 11.54 -10.05 5.74
C SER A 97 10.32 -9.24 5.29
N ALA A 98 9.31 -9.09 6.16
CA ALA A 98 8.09 -8.34 5.89
C ALA A 98 8.38 -6.85 5.65
N VAL A 99 9.28 -6.24 6.41
CA VAL A 99 9.73 -4.84 6.18
C VAL A 99 10.45 -4.70 4.84
N ALA A 100 11.29 -5.66 4.46
CA ALA A 100 11.94 -5.64 3.16
C ALA A 100 10.93 -5.74 2.02
N ALA A 101 9.95 -6.64 2.15
CA ALA A 101 8.85 -6.79 1.19
C ALA A 101 7.99 -5.52 1.10
N LEU A 102 7.63 -4.91 2.23
CA LEU A 102 6.89 -3.66 2.29
C LEU A 102 7.65 -2.51 1.61
N ARG A 103 8.96 -2.38 1.86
CA ARG A 103 9.80 -1.39 1.17
C ARG A 103 9.86 -1.64 -0.34
N ALA A 104 9.91 -2.90 -0.76
CA ALA A 104 9.87 -3.26 -2.18
C ALA A 104 8.52 -2.87 -2.81
N SER A 105 7.40 -3.13 -2.14
CA SER A 105 6.06 -2.70 -2.56
C SER A 105 5.98 -1.17 -2.69
N ILE A 106 6.45 -0.42 -1.70
CA ILE A 106 6.47 1.06 -1.75
C ILE A 106 7.31 1.57 -2.92
N SER A 107 8.47 0.96 -3.16
CA SER A 107 9.35 1.32 -4.27
C SER A 107 8.69 1.03 -5.62
N ALA A 108 8.03 -0.13 -5.75
CA ALA A 108 7.30 -0.52 -6.96
C ALA A 108 6.11 0.40 -7.26
N VAL A 109 5.36 0.82 -6.24
CA VAL A 109 4.28 1.81 -6.40
C VAL A 109 4.85 3.15 -6.86
N SER A 110 5.97 3.59 -6.27
CA SER A 110 6.61 4.86 -6.63
C SER A 110 7.11 4.89 -8.07
N SER A 111 7.71 3.80 -8.56
CA SER A 111 8.13 3.69 -9.97
C SER A 111 6.93 3.58 -10.91
N CYS A 112 5.90 2.82 -10.51
CA CYS A 112 4.72 2.63 -11.34
C CYS A 112 3.89 3.93 -11.50
N ALA A 113 3.91 4.82 -10.50
CA ALA A 113 3.31 6.14 -10.60
C ALA A 113 3.96 7.00 -11.69
N GLN A 114 5.27 6.87 -11.93
CA GLN A 114 5.99 7.61 -12.96
C GLN A 114 5.63 7.13 -14.37
N ASP A 115 5.52 5.80 -14.56
CA ASP A 115 5.22 5.19 -15.86
C ASP A 115 3.76 5.37 -16.28
N ILE A 116 2.82 5.19 -15.34
CA ILE A 116 1.40 5.22 -15.66
C ILE A 116 0.87 6.66 -15.68
N GLY A 117 1.29 7.50 -14.71
CA GLY A 117 0.76 8.85 -14.56
C GLY A 117 1.00 9.72 -15.80
N SER A 118 2.09 9.52 -16.53
CA SER A 118 2.40 10.35 -17.70
C SER A 118 1.51 10.05 -18.89
N THR A 119 1.17 8.78 -19.14
CA THR A 119 0.41 8.38 -20.34
C THR A 119 -1.10 8.38 -20.12
N GLU A 120 -1.56 7.93 -18.94
CA GLU A 120 -2.99 7.98 -18.59
C GLU A 120 -3.44 9.43 -18.38
N SER A 121 -2.64 10.26 -17.69
CA SER A 121 -3.01 11.66 -17.50
C SER A 121 -3.06 12.44 -18.80
N GLU A 122 -2.24 12.11 -19.81
CA GLU A 122 -2.29 12.77 -21.12
C GLU A 122 -3.54 12.35 -21.91
N ALA A 123 -3.88 11.06 -21.90
CA ALA A 123 -5.10 10.55 -22.55
C ALA A 123 -6.37 11.10 -21.88
N ASP A 124 -6.41 11.12 -20.54
CA ASP A 124 -7.50 11.69 -19.78
C ASP A 124 -7.62 13.20 -20.04
N HIS A 125 -6.49 13.92 -20.12
CA HIS A 125 -6.48 15.35 -20.42
C HIS A 125 -6.97 15.66 -21.85
N ALA A 126 -6.60 14.83 -22.84
CA ALA A 126 -7.10 14.96 -24.20
C ALA A 126 -8.60 14.64 -24.31
N GLU A 127 -9.08 13.65 -23.54
CA GLU A 127 -10.51 13.35 -23.46
C GLU A 127 -11.30 14.48 -22.79
N ILE A 128 -10.76 15.07 -21.72
CA ILE A 128 -11.35 16.24 -21.05
C ILE A 128 -11.44 17.42 -22.03
N GLU A 129 -10.36 17.74 -22.74
CA GLU A 129 -10.34 18.81 -23.74
C GLU A 129 -11.40 18.60 -24.83
N ARG A 130 -11.49 17.38 -25.40
CA ARG A 130 -12.53 17.03 -26.38
C ARG A 130 -13.94 17.20 -25.81
N LEU A 131 -14.17 16.83 -24.54
CA LEU A 131 -15.47 17.00 -23.90
C LEU A 131 -15.80 18.47 -23.66
N GLU A 132 -14.81 19.30 -23.32
CA GLU A 132 -14.97 20.75 -23.17
C GLU A 132 -15.27 21.44 -24.51
N GLU A 133 -14.61 21.03 -25.59
CA GLU A 133 -14.91 21.47 -26.95
C GLU A 133 -16.34 21.10 -27.35
N HIS A 134 -16.75 19.86 -27.11
CA HIS A 134 -18.09 19.37 -27.40
C HIS A 134 -19.16 20.13 -26.58
N ALA A 135 -18.91 20.37 -25.30
CA ALA A 135 -19.78 21.18 -24.45
C ALA A 135 -19.88 22.63 -24.96
N SER A 136 -18.77 23.20 -25.44
CA SER A 136 -18.74 24.54 -26.02
C SER A 136 -19.50 24.62 -27.35
N ALA A 137 -19.39 23.60 -28.20
CA ALA A 137 -20.16 23.48 -29.43
C ALA A 137 -21.67 23.41 -29.15
N LEU A 138 -22.08 22.56 -28.20
CA LEU A 138 -23.47 22.45 -27.75
C LEU A 138 -24.02 23.77 -27.20
N ARG A 139 -23.24 24.51 -26.40
CA ARG A 139 -23.65 25.84 -25.90
C ARG A 139 -23.90 26.81 -27.04
N LYS A 140 -23.00 26.89 -28.03
CA LYS A 140 -23.18 27.73 -29.22
C LYS A 140 -24.42 27.33 -30.04
N GLU A 141 -24.68 26.04 -30.19
CA GLU A 141 -25.86 25.54 -30.89
C GLU A 141 -27.15 25.94 -30.17
N ILE A 142 -27.20 25.78 -28.85
CA ILE A 142 -28.34 26.20 -28.02
C ILE A 142 -28.59 27.71 -28.16
N GLU A 143 -27.54 28.53 -28.09
CA GLU A 143 -27.65 29.98 -28.28
C GLU A 143 -28.19 30.34 -29.67
N SER A 144 -27.72 29.66 -30.73
CA SER A 144 -28.20 29.86 -32.10
C SER A 144 -29.67 29.50 -32.24
N LYS A 145 -30.08 28.33 -31.73
CA LYS A 145 -31.48 27.90 -31.74
C LYS A 145 -32.37 28.85 -30.93
N ASN A 146 -31.90 29.35 -29.79
CA ASN A 146 -32.65 30.32 -28.99
C ASN A 146 -32.90 31.63 -29.76
N LYS A 147 -31.88 32.14 -30.49
CA LYS A 147 -32.04 33.30 -31.39
C LYS A 147 -33.09 33.04 -32.47
N GLN A 148 -33.09 31.85 -33.08
CA GLN A 148 -34.08 31.49 -34.10
C GLN A 148 -35.50 31.41 -33.52
N VAL A 149 -35.67 30.81 -32.34
CA VAL A 149 -36.96 30.77 -31.63
C VAL A 149 -37.47 32.18 -31.33
N LYS A 150 -36.58 33.08 -30.86
CA LYS A 150 -36.94 34.48 -30.63
C LYS A 150 -37.46 35.17 -31.90
N LEU A 151 -36.76 35.00 -33.03
CA LEU A 151 -37.20 35.57 -34.31
C LEU A 151 -38.59 35.07 -34.72
N LEU A 152 -38.84 33.75 -34.59
CA LEU A 152 -40.14 33.16 -34.90
C LEU A 152 -41.25 33.70 -33.98
N ILE A 153 -40.95 33.90 -32.70
CA ILE A 153 -41.89 34.50 -31.75
C ILE A 153 -42.21 35.94 -32.14
N ASP A 154 -41.21 36.74 -32.53
CA ASP A 154 -41.40 38.13 -32.93
C ASP A 154 -42.23 38.22 -34.23
N GLN A 155 -41.94 37.38 -35.22
CA GLN A 155 -42.75 37.26 -36.44
C GLN A 155 -44.21 36.87 -36.15
N LEU A 156 -44.44 35.96 -35.20
CA LEU A 156 -45.79 35.58 -34.78
C LEU A 156 -46.51 36.74 -34.09
N ARG A 157 -45.81 37.53 -33.28
CA ARG A 157 -46.37 38.73 -32.63
C ARG A 157 -46.77 39.78 -33.64
N ASP A 158 -45.93 40.04 -34.64
CA ASP A 158 -46.23 40.99 -35.72
C ASP A 158 -47.47 40.53 -36.51
N LEU A 159 -47.55 39.24 -36.86
CA LEU A 159 -48.72 38.68 -37.54
C LEU A 159 -50.00 38.81 -36.70
N ILE A 160 -49.94 38.59 -35.39
CA ILE A 160 -51.08 38.78 -34.48
C ILE A 160 -51.50 40.26 -34.46
N ALA A 161 -50.55 41.20 -34.45
CA ALA A 161 -50.83 42.63 -34.46
C ALA A 161 -51.52 43.07 -35.76
N ASP A 162 -51.05 42.57 -36.91
CA ASP A 162 -51.67 42.81 -38.20
C ASP A 162 -53.12 42.29 -38.21
N ILE A 163 -53.34 41.05 -37.78
CA ILE A 163 -54.69 40.46 -37.68
C ILE A 163 -55.61 41.32 -36.78
N ALA A 164 -55.11 41.78 -35.64
CA ALA A 164 -55.88 42.64 -34.74
C ALA A 164 -56.22 44.01 -35.35
N MET A 165 -55.34 44.56 -36.19
CA MET A 165 -55.61 45.78 -36.96
C MET A 165 -56.78 45.56 -37.93
N TRP A 166 -56.81 44.43 -38.65
CA TRP A 166 -57.91 44.09 -39.57
C TRP A 166 -59.24 43.82 -38.85
N GLN A 167 -59.20 43.45 -37.56
CA GLN A 167 -60.39 43.24 -36.75
C GLN A 167 -60.90 44.52 -36.06
N SER A 168 -60.14 45.61 -36.05
CA SER A 168 -60.57 46.87 -35.44
C SER A 168 -61.63 47.56 -36.32
N PRO A 169 -62.87 47.79 -35.84
CA PRO A 169 -63.90 48.43 -36.65
C PRO A 169 -63.44 49.83 -37.07
N CYS A 170 -63.46 50.12 -38.38
CA CYS A 170 -63.34 51.50 -38.86
C CYS A 170 -64.47 52.31 -38.21
N SER A 171 -64.15 53.15 -37.22
CA SER A 171 -65.10 54.15 -36.74
C SER A 171 -65.36 55.12 -37.90
N VAL A 172 -66.59 55.09 -38.40
CA VAL A 172 -67.13 56.11 -39.34
C VAL A 172 -67.39 57.42 -38.63
#